data_AF-A0A938TQG4-F1
#
_entry.id   AF-A0A938TQG4-F1
#
_cell.length_a   1.000
_cell.length_b   1.000
_cell.length_c   1.000
_cell.angle_alpha   90.00
_cell.angle_beta   90.00
_cell.angle_gamma   90.00
#
_symmetry.space_group_name_H-M   'P 1'
#
loop_
_entity.id
_entity.type
_entity.pdbx_description
1 polymer ?
#
loop_
_entity_poly.entity_id
_entity_poly.type
_entity_poly.pdbx_seq_one_letter_code
_entity_poly.pdbx_strand_id
1 'polypeptide(L)'
;MANQGRLVGESLILLRSVQRPPNSGAAWRYIVVILVMLIGSLYAAPNLFLPDPAIRIKGQTADQIVDESTLAEVTAALTTAGVKVLGSELITGAGLVRLEDPNQQQKARDAALALLNSDDTRYTVALDQASTVPEWLAGIGGQRMSLGLDLSGGVHFLLQVDMEQFIGLRLKSQAEGYRDLLVDKRVRYVAGEWVRNREIRIPFASEEARTAGRTVIEENNDGFALSDGTVEGNPGLILRFTDAKIEELQNFAIDQNLTSLRNRVNELGVAEPQVQRLGRERI
;
A
#
# COMPACT_ATOMS: atom_id res chain seq x y z
N MET A 1 37.42 -54.62 95.59
CA MET A 1 38.38 -53.50 95.62
C MET A 1 38.50 -52.93 94.22
N ALA A 2 38.28 -51.62 94.13
CA ALA A 2 38.49 -50.64 93.05
C ALA A 2 38.81 -51.11 91.62
N ASN A 3 38.06 -50.56 90.64
CA ASN A 3 38.72 -49.86 89.55
C ASN A 3 37.90 -48.65 89.08
N GLN A 4 38.61 -47.53 88.91
CA GLN A 4 38.14 -46.24 88.44
C GLN A 4 38.14 -46.22 86.89
N GLY A 5 37.31 -45.34 86.31
CA GLY A 5 37.83 -44.38 85.33
C GLY A 5 37.62 -44.66 83.83
N ARG A 6 36.59 -43.99 83.30
CA ARG A 6 36.63 -43.06 82.14
C ARG A 6 36.61 -43.65 80.71
N LEU A 7 35.68 -43.13 79.89
CA LEU A 7 35.80 -42.58 78.51
C LEU A 7 34.37 -42.43 77.95
N VAL A 8 33.72 -41.27 78.14
CA VAL A 8 33.49 -40.21 77.13
C VAL A 8 33.12 -40.76 75.75
N GLY A 9 31.85 -40.59 75.38
CA GLY A 9 31.33 -40.81 74.03
C GLY A 9 30.11 -39.92 73.81
N GLU A 10 30.34 -38.63 73.55
CA GLU A 10 29.32 -37.72 73.03
C GLU A 10 28.84 -38.24 71.67
N SER A 11 27.59 -38.70 71.62
CA SER A 11 26.91 -39.03 70.37
C SER A 11 26.24 -37.77 69.85
N LEU A 12 26.95 -37.07 68.96
CA LEU A 12 26.39 -36.02 68.12
C LEU A 12 25.28 -36.61 67.24
N ILE A 13 24.03 -36.30 67.60
CA ILE A 13 22.85 -36.57 66.77
C ILE A 13 22.91 -35.61 65.57
N LEU A 14 23.45 -36.08 64.44
CA LEU A 14 23.29 -35.41 63.16
C LEU A 14 21.82 -35.53 62.74
N LEU A 15 21.05 -34.46 62.96
CA LEU A 15 19.74 -34.28 62.34
C LEU A 15 19.93 -34.34 60.82
N ARG A 16 19.53 -35.46 60.20
CA ARG A 16 19.36 -35.52 58.74
C ARG A 16 18.35 -34.45 58.36
N SER A 17 18.83 -33.35 57.80
CA SER A 17 17.98 -32.40 57.11
C SER A 17 17.33 -33.16 55.96
N VAL A 18 16.02 -33.38 56.07
CA VAL A 18 15.21 -33.87 54.95
C VAL A 18 15.28 -32.77 53.89
N GLN A 19 16.22 -32.89 52.96
CA GLN A 19 16.24 -32.10 51.74
C GLN A 19 14.94 -32.42 51.01
N ARG A 20 13.95 -31.54 51.15
CA ARG A 20 12.74 -31.61 50.34
C ARG A 20 13.17 -31.57 48.87
N PRO A 21 12.54 -32.38 47.99
CA PRO A 21 12.94 -32.45 46.60
C PRO A 21 12.94 -31.04 45.99
N PRO A 22 13.89 -30.72 45.08
CA PRO A 22 14.14 -29.36 44.59
C PRO A 22 12.96 -28.71 43.83
N ASN A 23 11.83 -29.41 43.68
CA ASN A 23 10.60 -28.91 43.08
C ASN A 23 9.38 -28.91 44.04
N SER A 24 9.55 -29.04 45.36
CA SER A 24 8.43 -28.91 46.30
C SER A 24 8.10 -27.43 46.58
N GLY A 25 7.76 -26.67 45.55
CA GLY A 25 7.16 -25.34 45.70
C GLY A 25 5.74 -25.43 46.25
N ALA A 26 5.28 -24.40 46.96
CA ALA A 26 3.89 -24.33 47.40
C ALA A 26 2.93 -24.43 46.19
N ALA A 27 1.85 -25.19 46.34
CA ALA A 27 0.93 -25.55 45.25
C ALA A 27 0.43 -24.34 44.42
N TRP A 28 0.33 -23.16 45.05
CA TRP A 28 -0.05 -21.92 44.39
C TRP A 28 0.89 -21.54 43.23
N ARG A 29 2.18 -21.88 43.28
CA ARG A 29 3.14 -21.57 42.20
C ARG A 29 2.79 -22.32 40.92
N TYR A 30 2.41 -23.59 41.05
CA TYR A 30 1.96 -24.40 39.92
C TYR A 30 0.63 -23.89 39.35
N ILE A 31 -0.29 -23.46 40.23
CA ILE A 31 -1.57 -22.84 39.81
C ILE A 31 -1.30 -21.58 38.99
N VAL A 32 -0.37 -20.72 39.43
CA VAL A 32 0.01 -19.51 38.68
C VAL A 32 0.63 -19.86 37.33
N VAL A 33 1.54 -20.84 37.28
CA VAL A 33 2.16 -21.28 36.01
C VAL A 33 1.11 -21.79 35.03
N ILE A 34 0.19 -22.65 35.49
CA ILE A 34 -0.91 -23.18 34.66
C ILE A 34 -1.81 -22.05 34.18
N LEU A 35 -2.18 -21.11 35.04
CA LEU A 35 -3.01 -19.96 34.69
C LEU A 35 -2.35 -19.10 33.61
N VAL A 36 -1.05 -18.78 33.76
CA VAL A 36 -0.30 -18.02 32.77
C VAL A 36 -0.20 -18.76 31.44
N MET A 37 0.04 -20.08 31.46
CA MET A 37 0.03 -20.91 30.24
C MET A 37 -1.34 -20.92 29.55
N LEU A 38 -2.44 -20.99 30.31
CA LEU A 38 -3.80 -20.96 29.79
C LEU A 38 -4.10 -19.62 29.11
N ILE A 39 -3.76 -18.51 29.76
CA ILE A 39 -3.95 -17.17 29.20
C ILE A 39 -3.09 -16.97 27.95
N GLY A 40 -1.82 -17.39 27.98
CA GLY A 40 -0.93 -17.33 26.82
C GLY A 40 -1.42 -18.16 25.64
N SER A 41 -1.94 -19.36 25.91
CA SER A 41 -2.53 -20.24 24.89
C SER A 41 -3.79 -19.63 24.28
N LEU A 42 -4.65 -19.04 25.11
CA LEU A 42 -5.86 -18.35 24.66
C LEU A 42 -5.52 -17.14 23.79
N TYR A 43 -4.48 -16.38 24.14
CA TYR A 43 -4.00 -15.25 23.35
C TYR A 43 -3.35 -15.66 22.02
N ALA A 44 -2.70 -16.83 21.98
CA ALA A 44 -2.10 -17.38 20.76
C ALA A 44 -3.11 -18.12 19.86
N ALA A 45 -4.25 -18.56 20.40
CA ALA A 45 -5.25 -19.36 19.70
C ALA A 45 -5.75 -18.74 18.37
N PRO A 46 -6.02 -17.42 18.25
CA PRO A 46 -6.49 -16.83 16.99
C PRO A 46 -5.53 -17.04 15.81
N ASN A 47 -4.22 -17.18 16.08
CA ASN A 47 -3.21 -17.34 15.03
C ASN A 47 -3.22 -18.73 14.36
N LEU A 48 -3.82 -19.74 15.01
CA LEU A 48 -3.97 -21.10 14.48
C LEU A 48 -5.03 -21.20 13.37
N PHE A 49 -5.94 -20.22 13.30
CA PHE A 49 -7.00 -20.16 12.31
C PHE A 49 -6.52 -19.38 11.08
N LEU A 50 -6.14 -20.11 10.02
CA LEU A 50 -5.79 -19.54 8.73
C LEU A 50 -7.06 -19.13 8.00
N PRO A 51 -7.13 -17.92 7.41
CA PRO A 51 -8.32 -17.49 6.71
C PRO A 51 -8.49 -18.26 5.40
N ASP A 52 -9.73 -18.58 5.07
CA ASP A 52 -10.05 -19.22 3.80
C ASP A 52 -10.04 -18.17 2.68
N PRO A 53 -9.50 -18.50 1.49
CA PRO A 53 -9.60 -17.62 0.34
C PRO A 53 -11.08 -17.40 -0.01
N ALA A 54 -11.53 -16.16 -0.16
CA ALA A 54 -12.93 -15.84 -0.45
C ALA A 54 -13.08 -14.80 -1.57
N ILE A 55 -14.30 -14.65 -2.07
CA ILE A 55 -14.74 -13.49 -2.84
C ILE A 55 -15.90 -12.81 -2.11
N ARG A 56 -15.91 -11.48 -2.12
CA ARG A 56 -16.98 -10.67 -1.52
C ARG A 56 -17.74 -9.93 -2.60
N ILE A 57 -19.06 -10.02 -2.56
CA ILE A 57 -19.99 -9.48 -3.54
C ILE A 57 -20.81 -8.41 -2.83
N LYS A 58 -20.84 -7.19 -3.38
CA LYS A 58 -21.62 -6.07 -2.86
C LYS A 58 -22.32 -5.37 -4.03
N GLY A 59 -23.53 -4.85 -3.81
CA GLY A 59 -24.12 -3.94 -4.79
C GLY A 59 -23.34 -2.63 -4.89
N GLN A 60 -23.42 -1.97 -6.05
CA GLN A 60 -22.83 -0.64 -6.24
C GLN A 60 -23.58 0.44 -5.48
N THR A 61 -24.90 0.28 -5.33
CA THR A 61 -25.78 1.26 -4.67
C THR A 61 -26.38 0.64 -3.41
N ALA A 62 -26.71 1.48 -2.41
CA ALA A 62 -27.21 1.02 -1.11
C ALA A 62 -28.56 0.27 -1.15
N ASP A 63 -29.31 0.39 -2.24
CA ASP A 63 -30.55 -0.33 -2.53
C ASP A 63 -30.32 -1.71 -3.18
N GLN A 64 -29.10 -1.98 -3.65
CA GLN A 64 -28.71 -3.25 -4.28
C GLN A 64 -28.07 -4.16 -3.23
N ILE A 65 -28.90 -4.90 -2.51
CA ILE A 65 -28.47 -5.87 -1.51
C ILE A 65 -28.27 -7.24 -2.18
N VAL A 66 -27.21 -7.96 -1.80
CA VAL A 66 -27.05 -9.36 -2.20
C VAL A 66 -27.99 -10.21 -1.36
N ASP A 67 -28.88 -10.94 -2.01
CA ASP A 67 -29.81 -11.86 -1.38
C ASP A 67 -29.33 -13.32 -1.51
N GLU A 68 -30.04 -14.24 -0.85
CA GLU A 68 -29.70 -15.66 -0.85
C GLU A 68 -29.83 -16.29 -2.24
N SER A 69 -30.75 -15.78 -3.06
CA SER A 69 -30.95 -16.26 -4.43
C SER A 69 -29.76 -15.92 -5.34
N THR A 70 -29.29 -14.67 -5.31
CA THR A 70 -28.09 -14.23 -6.05
C THR A 70 -26.85 -14.99 -5.58
N LEU A 71 -26.70 -15.21 -4.27
CA LEU A 71 -25.57 -15.95 -3.71
C LEU A 71 -25.57 -17.42 -4.16
N ALA A 72 -26.74 -18.06 -4.20
CA ALA A 72 -26.89 -19.42 -4.69
C ALA A 72 -26.56 -19.53 -6.20
N GLU A 73 -27.00 -18.56 -6.99
CA GLU A 73 -26.73 -18.49 -8.44
C GLU A 73 -25.22 -18.37 -8.70
N VAL A 74 -24.54 -17.46 -8.00
CA VAL A 74 -23.08 -17.30 -8.08
C VAL A 74 -22.37 -18.60 -7.67
N THR A 75 -22.79 -19.23 -6.57
CA THR A 75 -22.17 -20.47 -6.08
C THR A 75 -22.31 -21.61 -7.10
N ALA A 76 -23.47 -21.73 -7.75
CA ALA A 76 -23.68 -22.71 -8.81
C ALA A 76 -22.82 -22.43 -10.05
N ALA A 77 -22.71 -21.15 -10.45
CA ALA A 77 -21.88 -20.74 -11.58
C ALA A 77 -20.39 -21.00 -11.32
N LEU A 78 -19.90 -20.73 -10.11
CA LEU A 78 -18.52 -21.02 -9.70
C LEU A 78 -18.21 -22.51 -9.76
N THR A 79 -19.11 -23.34 -9.25
CA THR A 79 -18.97 -24.79 -9.29
C THR A 79 -18.92 -25.30 -10.74
N THR A 80 -19.76 -24.73 -11.62
CA THR A 80 -19.77 -25.03 -13.06
C THR A 80 -18.47 -24.58 -13.75
N ALA A 81 -17.91 -23.45 -13.32
CA ALA A 81 -16.62 -22.95 -13.81
C ALA A 81 -15.42 -23.78 -13.29
N GLY A 82 -15.64 -24.82 -12.49
CA GLY A 82 -14.61 -25.68 -11.90
C GLY A 82 -13.88 -25.03 -10.72
N VAL A 83 -14.51 -24.06 -10.06
CA VAL A 83 -14.04 -23.48 -8.80
C VAL A 83 -14.64 -24.28 -7.66
N LYS A 84 -13.81 -24.74 -6.72
CA LYS A 84 -14.28 -25.46 -5.52
C LYS A 84 -14.69 -24.49 -4.43
N VAL A 85 -15.97 -24.53 -4.06
CA VAL A 85 -16.56 -23.67 -3.02
C VAL A 85 -16.69 -24.46 -1.71
N LEU A 86 -16.19 -23.91 -0.61
CA LEU A 86 -16.32 -24.47 0.74
C LEU A 86 -17.65 -24.12 1.38
N GLY A 87 -18.16 -22.92 1.10
CA GLY A 87 -19.43 -22.43 1.63
C GLY A 87 -19.68 -20.99 1.22
N SER A 88 -20.88 -20.50 1.50
CA SER A 88 -21.29 -19.13 1.22
C SER A 88 -22.11 -18.59 2.37
N GLU A 89 -21.93 -17.31 2.70
CA GLU A 89 -22.63 -16.64 3.80
C GLU A 89 -23.00 -15.20 3.42
N LEU A 90 -24.07 -14.69 4.03
CA LEU A 90 -24.50 -13.30 3.89
C LEU A 90 -24.03 -12.50 5.09
N ILE A 91 -23.19 -11.50 4.85
CA ILE A 91 -22.64 -10.62 5.89
C ILE A 91 -23.04 -9.18 5.57
N THR A 92 -23.95 -8.62 6.35
CA THR A 92 -24.31 -7.18 6.30
C THR A 92 -24.68 -6.71 4.88
N GLY A 93 -25.53 -7.48 4.19
CA GLY A 93 -25.99 -7.17 2.83
C GLY A 93 -24.96 -7.43 1.72
N ALA A 94 -23.81 -8.02 2.06
CA ALA A 94 -22.81 -8.53 1.12
C ALA A 94 -22.85 -10.06 1.10
N GLY A 95 -22.66 -10.65 -0.08
CA GLY A 95 -22.42 -12.08 -0.21
C GLY A 95 -20.94 -12.38 -0.03
N LEU A 96 -20.61 -13.41 0.74
CA LEU A 96 -19.25 -13.94 0.86
C LEU A 96 -19.26 -15.39 0.39
N VAL A 97 -18.35 -15.75 -0.52
CA VAL A 97 -18.18 -17.12 -0.98
C VAL A 97 -16.76 -17.57 -0.67
N ARG A 98 -16.62 -18.62 0.15
CA ARG A 98 -15.36 -19.21 0.58
C ARG A 98 -14.92 -20.28 -0.41
N LEU A 99 -13.65 -20.29 -0.77
CA LEU A 99 -13.04 -21.16 -1.77
C LEU A 99 -12.03 -22.10 -1.11
N GLU A 100 -11.75 -23.24 -1.75
CA GLU A 100 -10.73 -24.19 -1.26
C GLU A 100 -9.30 -23.77 -1.66
N ASP A 101 -9.14 -23.22 -2.87
CA ASP A 101 -7.83 -22.93 -3.46
C ASP A 101 -7.65 -21.41 -3.72
N PRO A 102 -6.61 -20.77 -3.14
CA PRO A 102 -6.27 -19.38 -3.41
C PRO A 102 -6.05 -19.08 -4.89
N ASN A 103 -5.50 -20.02 -5.67
CA ASN A 103 -5.22 -19.81 -7.10
C ASN A 103 -6.49 -19.69 -7.94
N GLN A 104 -7.64 -20.13 -7.40
CA GLN A 104 -8.93 -20.05 -8.08
C GLN A 104 -9.69 -18.75 -7.76
N GLN A 105 -9.24 -17.94 -6.80
CA GLN A 105 -9.91 -16.70 -6.40
C GLN A 105 -10.11 -15.72 -7.56
N GLN A 106 -9.07 -15.53 -8.37
CA GLN A 106 -9.14 -14.62 -9.51
C GLN A 106 -10.17 -15.10 -10.54
N LYS A 107 -10.13 -16.38 -10.87
CA LYS A 107 -11.09 -17.02 -11.77
C LYS A 107 -12.52 -16.94 -11.22
N ALA A 108 -12.69 -17.12 -9.90
CA ALA A 108 -13.97 -17.01 -9.23
C ALA A 108 -14.54 -15.59 -9.31
N ARG A 109 -13.71 -14.58 -9.05
CA ARG A 109 -14.09 -13.17 -9.19
C ARG A 109 -14.56 -12.86 -10.60
N ASP A 110 -13.78 -13.28 -11.61
CA ASP A 110 -14.08 -12.99 -13.01
C ASP A 110 -15.36 -13.70 -13.48
N ALA A 111 -15.59 -14.95 -13.07
CA ALA A 111 -16.83 -15.67 -13.33
C ALA A 111 -18.05 -15.01 -12.65
N ALA A 112 -17.90 -14.57 -11.40
CA ALA A 112 -18.97 -13.89 -10.68
C ALA A 112 -19.29 -12.51 -11.29
N LEU A 113 -18.27 -11.74 -11.69
CA LEU A 113 -18.47 -10.47 -12.38
C LEU A 113 -19.19 -10.65 -13.73
N ALA A 114 -18.78 -11.64 -14.51
CA ALA A 114 -19.42 -11.94 -15.79
C ALA A 114 -20.90 -12.30 -15.62
N LEU A 115 -21.22 -13.12 -14.62
CA LEU A 115 -22.60 -13.51 -14.31
C LEU A 115 -23.43 -12.31 -13.85
N LEU A 116 -22.95 -11.57 -12.85
CA LEU A 116 -23.73 -10.55 -12.15
C LEU A 116 -23.89 -9.25 -12.94
N ASN A 117 -22.95 -8.95 -13.83
CA ASN A 117 -22.91 -7.72 -14.63
C ASN A 117 -23.07 -7.98 -16.13
N SER A 118 -23.79 -9.04 -16.54
CA SER A 118 -24.04 -9.36 -17.96
C SER A 118 -24.78 -8.24 -18.70
N ASP A 119 -25.79 -7.63 -18.06
CA ASP A 119 -26.65 -6.59 -18.67
C ASP A 119 -26.35 -5.18 -18.15
N ASP A 120 -26.11 -5.03 -16.85
CA ASP A 120 -25.84 -3.74 -16.19
C ASP A 120 -24.87 -3.96 -15.01
N THR A 121 -24.00 -2.98 -14.74
CA THR A 121 -22.98 -3.06 -13.68
C THR A 121 -23.60 -2.78 -12.32
N ARG A 122 -24.31 -3.78 -11.77
CA ARG A 122 -25.01 -3.68 -10.49
C ARG A 122 -24.17 -4.16 -9.30
N TYR A 123 -23.19 -5.02 -9.54
CA TYR A 123 -22.43 -5.64 -8.45
C TYR A 123 -20.93 -5.44 -8.61
N THR A 124 -20.26 -5.24 -7.48
CA THR A 124 -18.81 -5.25 -7.36
C THR A 124 -18.39 -6.53 -6.66
N VAL A 125 -17.44 -7.25 -7.26
CA VAL A 125 -16.86 -8.45 -6.69
C VAL A 125 -15.39 -8.18 -6.39
N ALA A 126 -15.01 -8.29 -5.12
CA ALA A 126 -13.64 -8.12 -4.64
C ALA A 126 -13.08 -9.45 -4.14
N LEU A 127 -11.76 -9.60 -4.21
CA LEU A 127 -11.04 -10.67 -3.53
C LEU A 127 -11.06 -10.40 -2.02
N ASP A 128 -11.27 -11.44 -1.22
CA ASP A 128 -11.38 -11.32 0.24
C ASP A 128 -10.80 -12.55 0.94
N GLN A 129 -10.71 -12.50 2.26
CA GLN A 129 -10.28 -13.59 3.12
C GLN A 129 -11.30 -13.80 4.24
N ALA A 130 -11.91 -14.98 4.29
CA ALA A 130 -12.92 -15.29 5.30
C ALA A 130 -12.24 -15.73 6.61
N SER A 131 -12.64 -15.14 7.73
CA SER A 131 -12.15 -15.55 9.04
C SER A 131 -12.65 -16.95 9.40
N THR A 132 -11.73 -17.84 9.79
CA THR A 132 -12.05 -19.16 10.34
C THR A 132 -12.02 -19.17 11.88
N VAL A 133 -11.82 -18.00 12.50
CA VAL A 133 -11.81 -17.84 13.95
C VAL A 133 -13.22 -18.09 14.51
N PRO A 134 -13.40 -19.00 15.49
CA PRO A 134 -14.70 -19.25 16.12
C PRO A 134 -15.30 -17.99 16.76
N GLU A 135 -16.62 -17.84 16.69
CA GLU A 135 -17.32 -16.65 17.20
C GLU A 135 -17.03 -16.36 18.67
N TRP A 136 -16.91 -17.39 19.52
CA TRP A 136 -16.60 -17.21 20.94
C TRP A 136 -15.20 -16.59 21.15
N LEU A 137 -14.25 -16.89 20.28
CA LEU A 137 -12.88 -16.38 20.35
C LEU A 137 -12.82 -14.95 19.78
N ALA A 138 -13.55 -14.68 18.70
CA ALA A 138 -13.72 -13.34 18.17
C ALA A 138 -14.46 -12.41 19.16
N GLY A 139 -15.46 -12.94 19.87
CA GLY A 139 -16.28 -12.20 20.84
C GLY A 139 -15.52 -11.71 22.07
N ILE A 140 -14.40 -12.36 22.43
CA ILE A 140 -13.48 -11.88 23.47
C ILE A 140 -12.37 -10.97 22.92
N GLY A 141 -12.50 -10.51 21.67
CA GLY A 141 -11.50 -9.68 20.99
C GLY A 141 -10.33 -10.46 20.40
N GLY A 142 -10.43 -11.79 20.30
CA GLY A 142 -9.42 -12.62 19.67
C GLY A 142 -9.40 -12.40 18.15
N GLN A 143 -8.49 -11.54 17.71
CA GLN A 143 -8.21 -11.33 16.30
C GLN A 143 -6.82 -11.86 15.96
N ARG A 144 -6.65 -12.36 14.74
CA ARG A 144 -5.34 -12.75 14.22
C ARG A 144 -4.45 -11.52 14.10
N MET A 145 -3.16 -11.69 14.35
CA MET A 145 -2.18 -10.63 14.07
C MET A 145 -1.98 -10.49 12.55
N SER A 146 -1.92 -9.25 12.04
CA SER A 146 -1.49 -9.00 10.66
C SER A 146 -0.03 -9.44 10.53
N LEU A 147 0.21 -10.39 9.65
CA LEU A 147 1.53 -10.95 9.40
C LEU A 147 2.26 -10.01 8.42
N GLY A 148 3.40 -9.48 8.83
CA GLY A 148 4.23 -8.63 7.97
C GLY A 148 4.62 -9.33 6.65
N LEU A 149 5.06 -8.55 5.67
CA LEU A 149 5.39 -9.01 4.31
C LEU A 149 6.25 -10.28 4.26
N ASP A 150 7.23 -10.39 5.15
CA ASP A 150 8.18 -11.51 5.22
C ASP A 150 7.52 -12.85 5.61
N LEU A 151 6.46 -12.80 6.42
CA LEU A 151 5.76 -13.99 6.91
C LEU A 151 4.52 -14.35 6.06
N SER A 152 3.90 -13.35 5.43
CA SER A 152 2.74 -13.53 4.55
C SER A 152 3.11 -13.82 3.10
N GLY A 153 4.36 -13.57 2.72
CA GLY A 153 4.79 -13.59 1.33
C GLY A 153 4.25 -12.38 0.55
N GLY A 154 5.11 -11.45 0.19
CA GLY A 154 4.76 -10.39 -0.74
C GLY A 154 5.98 -9.69 -1.34
N VAL A 155 5.73 -8.65 -2.12
CA VAL A 155 6.76 -7.95 -2.91
C VAL A 155 6.93 -6.52 -2.43
N HIS A 156 8.18 -6.08 -2.32
CA HIS A 156 8.52 -4.68 -2.07
C HIS A 156 9.17 -4.10 -3.33
N PHE A 157 8.61 -3.01 -3.83
CA PHE A 157 9.14 -2.28 -4.98
C PHE A 157 9.60 -0.91 -4.53
N LEU A 158 10.71 -0.46 -5.11
CA LEU A 158 11.17 0.92 -5.02
C LEU A 158 11.18 1.49 -6.43
N LEU A 159 10.40 2.54 -6.65
CA LEU A 159 10.32 3.22 -7.93
C LEU A 159 11.01 4.58 -7.83
N GLN A 160 11.81 4.93 -8.83
CA GLN A 160 12.42 6.24 -8.95
C GLN A 160 11.86 6.96 -10.17
N VAL A 161 11.39 8.19 -9.97
CA VAL A 161 10.88 9.03 -11.06
C VAL A 161 12.06 9.66 -11.80
N ASP A 162 12.06 9.56 -13.14
CA ASP A 162 13.03 10.26 -13.98
C ASP A 162 12.67 11.75 -14.06
N MET A 163 13.24 12.52 -13.14
CA MET A 163 12.98 13.96 -13.06
C MET A 163 13.57 14.73 -14.23
N GLU A 164 14.66 14.25 -14.83
CA GLU A 164 15.29 14.91 -15.97
C GLU A 164 14.38 14.83 -17.19
N GLN A 165 13.86 13.64 -17.48
CA GLN A 165 12.90 13.43 -18.55
C GLN A 165 11.59 14.22 -18.30
N PHE A 166 11.06 14.19 -17.08
CA PHE A 166 9.83 14.90 -16.74
C PHE A 166 9.96 16.42 -16.94
N ILE A 167 11.03 17.03 -16.44
CA ILE A 167 11.30 18.46 -16.61
C ILE A 167 11.52 18.78 -18.09
N GLY A 168 12.24 17.92 -18.84
CA GLY A 168 12.45 18.07 -20.27
C GLY A 168 11.15 18.10 -21.07
N LEU A 169 10.21 17.20 -20.76
CA LEU A 169 8.87 17.18 -21.36
C LEU A 169 8.07 18.44 -21.00
N ARG A 170 8.14 18.90 -19.75
CA ARG A 170 7.46 20.12 -19.32
C ARG A 170 8.01 21.36 -20.03
N LEU A 171 9.32 21.45 -20.22
CA LEU A 171 9.96 22.54 -20.99
C LEU A 171 9.50 22.55 -22.45
N LYS A 172 9.40 21.38 -23.09
CA LYS A 172 8.90 21.26 -24.47
C LYS A 172 7.46 21.75 -24.59
N SER A 173 6.59 21.28 -23.71
CA SER A 173 5.19 21.72 -23.67
C SER A 173 5.06 23.22 -23.43
N GLN A 174 5.86 23.81 -22.53
CA GLN A 174 5.84 25.26 -22.29
C GLN A 174 6.42 26.05 -23.48
N ALA A 175 7.45 25.54 -24.15
CA ALA A 175 8.01 26.19 -25.34
C ALA A 175 7.00 26.24 -26.49
N GLU A 176 6.21 25.18 -26.67
CA GLU A 176 5.11 25.15 -27.64
C GLU A 176 4.01 26.16 -27.27
N GLY A 177 3.61 26.22 -25.99
CA GLY A 177 2.67 27.22 -25.51
C GLY A 177 3.14 28.66 -25.74
N TYR A 178 4.42 28.97 -25.47
CA TYR A 178 4.99 30.28 -25.79
C TYR A 178 5.04 30.56 -27.29
N ARG A 179 5.23 29.53 -28.12
CA ARG A 179 5.20 29.68 -29.58
C ARG A 179 3.82 30.15 -30.03
N ASP A 180 2.78 29.50 -29.55
CA ASP A 180 1.40 29.86 -29.88
C ASP A 180 1.05 31.27 -29.39
N LEU A 181 1.48 31.63 -28.18
CA LEU A 181 1.30 32.98 -27.64
C LEU A 181 2.01 34.06 -28.47
N LEU A 182 3.26 33.82 -28.89
CA LEU A 182 3.99 34.78 -29.72
C LEU A 182 3.36 34.93 -31.11
N VAL A 183 2.82 33.85 -31.68
CA VAL A 183 2.06 33.89 -32.93
C VAL A 183 0.79 34.72 -32.78
N ASP A 184 -0.01 34.48 -31.74
CA ASP A 184 -1.25 35.23 -31.46
C ASP A 184 -0.97 36.74 -31.31
N LYS A 185 0.08 37.09 -30.55
CA LYS A 185 0.50 38.48 -30.34
C LYS A 185 1.29 39.09 -31.50
N ARG A 186 1.47 38.35 -32.60
CA ARG A 186 2.21 38.76 -33.81
C ARG A 186 3.64 39.22 -33.52
N VAL A 187 4.30 38.63 -32.53
CA VAL A 187 5.70 38.89 -32.22
C VAL A 187 6.58 38.06 -33.13
N ARG A 188 7.50 38.72 -33.85
CA ARG A 188 8.37 38.04 -34.82
C ARG A 188 9.54 37.32 -34.13
N TYR A 189 9.54 36.00 -34.19
CA TYR A 189 10.64 35.15 -33.73
C TYR A 189 11.29 34.39 -34.90
N VAL A 190 12.48 33.83 -34.66
CA VAL A 190 13.17 32.96 -35.61
C VAL A 190 12.77 31.50 -35.33
N ALA A 191 12.34 30.79 -36.37
CA ALA A 191 11.93 29.40 -36.25
C ALA A 191 13.12 28.49 -35.92
N GLY A 192 12.90 27.48 -35.09
CA GLY A 192 13.94 26.54 -34.69
C GLY A 192 13.53 25.67 -33.51
N GLU A 193 14.46 24.87 -33.00
CA GLU A 193 14.29 24.14 -31.75
C GLU A 193 14.63 25.06 -30.57
N TRP A 194 13.67 25.32 -29.69
CA TRP A 194 13.85 26.26 -28.58
C TRP A 194 14.37 25.61 -27.31
N VAL A 195 14.10 24.32 -27.10
CA VAL A 195 14.50 23.65 -25.86
C VAL A 195 15.89 23.07 -26.00
N ARG A 196 16.85 23.60 -25.25
CA ARG A 196 18.22 23.06 -25.17
C ARG A 196 18.76 23.17 -23.75
N ASN A 197 19.46 22.14 -23.28
CA ASN A 197 20.16 22.14 -21.99
C ASN A 197 19.29 22.57 -20.78
N ARG A 198 18.02 22.12 -20.71
CA ARG A 198 17.05 22.48 -19.67
C ARG A 198 16.62 23.96 -19.67
N GLU A 199 16.73 24.61 -20.82
CA GLU A 199 16.35 26.01 -21.02
C GLU A 199 15.46 26.13 -22.24
N ILE A 200 14.61 27.15 -22.25
CA ILE A 200 13.91 27.58 -23.45
C ILE A 200 14.66 28.80 -23.97
N ARG A 201 15.17 28.71 -25.21
CA ARG A 201 15.95 29.75 -25.88
C ARG A 201 15.17 30.20 -27.11
N ILE A 202 14.71 31.43 -27.09
CA ILE A 202 13.85 31.99 -28.13
C ILE A 202 14.64 33.07 -28.87
N PRO A 203 15.09 32.83 -30.11
CA PRO A 203 15.66 33.86 -30.97
C PRO A 203 14.55 34.75 -31.57
N PHE A 204 14.77 36.05 -31.58
CA PHE A 204 13.87 37.07 -32.12
C PHE A 204 14.45 37.74 -33.36
N ALA A 205 13.59 38.21 -34.26
CA ALA A 205 14.04 38.81 -35.52
C ALA A 205 14.71 40.20 -35.34
N SER A 206 14.40 40.90 -34.24
CA SER A 206 14.97 42.21 -33.90
C SER A 206 14.89 42.47 -32.39
N GLU A 207 15.55 43.52 -31.93
CA GLU A 207 15.55 43.93 -30.52
C GLU A 207 14.17 44.42 -30.06
N GLU A 208 13.42 45.06 -30.96
CA GLU A 208 12.03 45.47 -30.72
C GLU A 208 11.13 44.24 -30.56
N ALA A 209 11.34 43.22 -31.39
CA ALA A 209 10.59 41.97 -31.30
C ALA A 209 10.93 41.20 -30.01
N ARG A 210 12.20 41.20 -29.58
CA ARG A 210 12.63 40.64 -28.29
C ARG A 210 11.95 41.35 -27.13
N THR A 211 11.90 42.67 -27.15
CA THR A 211 11.27 43.48 -26.10
C THR A 211 9.77 43.19 -26.01
N ALA A 212 9.07 43.17 -27.15
CA ALA A 212 7.65 42.80 -27.18
C ALA A 212 7.41 41.35 -26.71
N GLY A 213 8.25 40.41 -27.15
CA GLY A 213 8.17 39.01 -26.75
C GLY A 213 8.41 38.81 -25.25
N ARG A 214 9.38 39.52 -24.67
CA ARG A 214 9.65 39.53 -23.23
C ARG A 214 8.40 39.96 -22.46
N THR A 215 7.74 41.06 -22.84
CA THR A 215 6.51 41.50 -22.18
C THR A 215 5.43 40.42 -22.21
N VAL A 216 5.18 39.81 -23.39
CA VAL A 216 4.16 38.75 -23.54
C VAL A 216 4.47 37.53 -22.67
N ILE A 217 5.74 37.13 -22.60
CA ILE A 217 6.18 35.97 -21.81
C ILE A 217 6.16 36.28 -20.31
N GLU A 218 6.55 37.48 -19.89
CA GLU A 218 6.49 37.93 -18.49
C GLU A 218 5.05 37.93 -17.97
N GLU A 219 4.09 38.38 -18.78
CA GLU A 219 2.65 38.33 -18.44
C GLU A 219 2.12 36.90 -18.26
N ASN A 220 2.71 35.92 -18.93
CA ASN A 220 2.32 34.50 -18.91
C ASN A 220 3.40 33.62 -18.26
N ASN A 221 4.17 34.19 -17.33
CA ASN A 221 5.30 33.49 -16.72
C ASN A 221 4.82 32.48 -15.66
N ASP A 222 5.03 31.19 -15.91
CA ASP A 222 4.75 30.09 -14.98
C ASP A 222 6.03 29.57 -14.32
N GLY A 223 6.72 30.45 -13.56
CA GLY A 223 7.85 30.07 -12.72
C GLY A 223 9.21 29.99 -13.44
N PHE A 224 9.37 30.75 -14.53
CA PHE A 224 10.66 30.92 -15.21
C PHE A 224 11.41 32.17 -14.74
N ALA A 225 12.72 32.06 -14.61
CA ALA A 225 13.65 33.17 -14.61
C ALA A 225 14.02 33.53 -16.05
N LEU A 226 13.83 34.80 -16.43
CA LEU A 226 14.10 35.30 -17.77
C LEU A 226 15.44 36.04 -17.80
N SER A 227 16.21 35.80 -18.85
CA SER A 227 17.46 36.50 -19.10
C SER A 227 17.60 36.86 -20.57
N ASP A 228 18.16 38.05 -20.82
CA ASP A 228 18.45 38.50 -22.17
C ASP A 228 19.79 37.93 -22.63
N GLY A 229 19.89 37.66 -23.94
CA GLY A 229 21.13 37.18 -24.51
C GLY A 229 21.08 37.16 -26.03
N THR A 230 22.01 36.41 -26.61
CA THR A 230 22.06 36.17 -28.05
C THR A 230 21.88 34.68 -28.29
N VAL A 231 20.92 34.33 -29.13
CA VAL A 231 20.61 32.94 -29.49
C VAL A 231 20.80 32.80 -30.99
N GLU A 232 21.76 31.96 -31.38
CA GLU A 232 22.07 31.68 -32.80
C GLU A 232 22.32 32.96 -33.63
N GLY A 233 23.01 33.94 -33.05
CA GLY A 233 23.35 35.22 -33.70
C GLY A 233 22.24 36.27 -33.72
N ASN A 234 21.07 35.98 -33.13
CA ASN A 234 19.93 36.90 -33.04
C ASN A 234 19.70 37.37 -31.60
N PRO A 235 19.06 38.54 -31.40
CA PRO A 235 18.52 38.92 -30.09
C PRO A 235 17.68 37.79 -29.50
N GLY A 236 17.94 37.39 -28.26
CA GLY A 236 17.35 36.18 -27.69
C GLY A 236 16.87 36.37 -26.26
N LEU A 237 15.87 35.57 -25.89
CA LEU A 237 15.40 35.41 -24.52
C LEU A 237 15.66 33.98 -24.07
N ILE A 238 16.28 33.84 -22.90
CA ILE A 238 16.61 32.57 -22.28
C ILE A 238 15.79 32.43 -21.01
N LEU A 239 14.95 31.39 -20.96
CA LEU A 239 14.10 31.07 -19.83
C LEU A 239 14.63 29.80 -19.15
N ARG A 240 14.72 29.85 -17.82
CA ARG A 240 15.06 28.69 -16.98
C ARG A 240 14.02 28.55 -15.89
N PHE A 241 13.62 27.32 -15.56
CA PHE A 241 12.79 27.15 -14.37
C PHE A 241 13.54 27.65 -13.14
N THR A 242 12.83 28.39 -12.29
CA THR A 242 13.31 28.72 -10.95
C THR A 242 13.45 27.46 -10.11
N ASP A 243 14.32 27.48 -9.10
CA ASP A 243 14.49 26.34 -8.19
C ASP A 243 13.16 25.99 -7.49
N ALA A 244 12.37 27.00 -7.12
CA ALA A 244 11.04 26.81 -6.55
C ALA A 244 10.10 26.07 -7.50
N LYS A 245 10.10 26.41 -8.80
CA LYS A 245 9.29 25.72 -9.80
C LYS A 245 9.77 24.30 -10.05
N ILE A 246 11.08 24.05 -10.01
CA ILE A 246 11.64 22.70 -10.11
C ILE A 246 11.15 21.83 -8.94
N GLU A 247 11.16 22.35 -7.72
CA GLU A 247 10.68 21.64 -6.53
C GLU A 247 9.16 21.36 -6.60
N GLU A 248 8.37 22.34 -7.05
CA GLU A 248 6.94 22.17 -7.29
C GLU A 248 6.67 21.03 -8.30
N LEU A 249 7.38 21.04 -9.43
CA LEU A 249 7.28 20.00 -10.46
C LEU A 249 7.72 18.62 -9.95
N GLN A 250 8.76 18.56 -9.11
CA GLN A 250 9.19 17.32 -8.46
C GLN A 250 8.10 16.74 -7.57
N ASN A 251 7.51 17.56 -6.69
CA ASN A 251 6.45 17.11 -5.81
C ASN A 251 5.23 16.64 -6.60
N PHE A 252 4.83 17.42 -7.61
CA PHE A 252 3.72 17.05 -8.50
C PHE A 252 3.94 15.71 -9.19
N ALA A 253 5.14 15.47 -9.74
CA ALA A 253 5.46 14.21 -10.42
C ALA A 253 5.36 13.01 -9.47
N ILE A 254 5.84 13.16 -8.23
CA ILE A 254 5.76 12.10 -7.21
C ILE A 254 4.32 11.84 -6.78
N ASP A 255 3.56 12.89 -6.49
CA ASP A 255 2.18 12.75 -6.03
C ASP A 255 1.27 12.13 -7.09
N GLN A 256 1.48 12.47 -8.36
CA GLN A 256 0.77 11.87 -9.49
C GLN A 256 1.07 10.38 -9.63
N ASN A 257 2.36 9.99 -9.55
CA ASN A 257 2.75 8.58 -9.60
C ASN A 257 2.24 7.82 -8.38
N LEU A 258 2.28 8.42 -7.19
CA LEU A 258 1.75 7.84 -5.96
C LEU A 258 0.26 7.54 -6.08
N THR A 259 -0.51 8.49 -6.63
CA THR A 259 -1.95 8.34 -6.87
C THR A 259 -2.23 7.25 -7.90
N SER A 260 -1.48 7.25 -9.00
CA SER A 260 -1.59 6.21 -10.03
C SER A 260 -1.29 4.81 -9.49
N LEU A 261 -0.24 4.66 -8.68
CA LEU A 261 0.13 3.39 -8.06
C LEU A 261 -0.94 2.92 -7.08
N ARG A 262 -1.45 3.81 -6.22
CA ARG A 262 -2.54 3.45 -5.29
C ARG A 262 -3.76 2.93 -6.02
N ASN A 263 -4.20 3.61 -7.08
CA ASN A 263 -5.34 3.17 -7.88
C ASN A 263 -5.07 1.81 -8.52
N ARG A 264 -3.88 1.63 -9.11
CA ARG A 264 -3.53 0.36 -9.74
C ARG A 264 -3.47 -0.81 -8.76
N VAL A 265 -2.97 -0.57 -7.55
CA VAL A 265 -2.92 -1.61 -6.52
C VAL A 265 -4.31 -1.93 -5.97
N ASN A 266 -5.19 -0.93 -5.84
CA ASN A 266 -6.59 -1.15 -5.49
C ASN A 266 -7.32 -1.97 -6.57
N GLU A 267 -7.08 -1.70 -7.85
CA GLU A 267 -7.63 -2.47 -8.98
C GLU A 267 -7.22 -3.95 -8.95
N LEU A 268 -6.02 -4.25 -8.44
CA LEU A 268 -5.51 -5.61 -8.32
C LEU A 268 -6.04 -6.35 -7.08
N GLY A 269 -6.81 -5.68 -6.21
CA GLY A 269 -7.43 -6.32 -5.05
C GLY A 269 -6.45 -6.76 -3.96
N VAL A 270 -5.33 -6.05 -3.81
CA VAL A 270 -4.37 -6.33 -2.74
C VAL A 270 -4.96 -5.90 -1.40
N ALA A 271 -4.92 -6.78 -0.40
CA ALA A 271 -5.66 -6.61 0.85
C ALA A 271 -5.16 -5.44 1.73
N GLU A 272 -3.86 -5.10 1.72
CA GLU A 272 -3.28 -4.04 2.57
C GLU A 272 -2.06 -3.35 1.92
N PRO A 273 -2.22 -2.57 0.84
CA PRO A 273 -1.08 -1.97 0.16
C PRO A 273 -0.55 -0.73 0.89
N GLN A 274 0.74 -0.71 1.16
CA GLN A 274 1.43 0.47 1.68
C GLN A 274 2.22 1.13 0.57
N VAL A 275 1.71 2.27 0.07
CA VAL A 275 2.40 3.11 -0.93
C VAL A 275 2.73 4.46 -0.31
N GLN A 276 4.02 4.75 -0.20
CA GLN A 276 4.54 5.91 0.53
C GLN A 276 5.64 6.58 -0.30
N ARG A 277 5.86 7.88 -0.09
CA ARG A 277 6.99 8.59 -0.69
C ARG A 277 8.25 8.29 0.12
N LEU A 278 9.34 7.93 -0.56
CA LEU A 278 10.66 7.75 0.03
C LEU A 278 11.62 8.85 -0.44
N GLY A 279 11.86 9.85 0.40
CA GLY A 279 12.72 10.97 0.05
C GLY A 279 12.13 11.85 -1.08
N ARG A 280 12.98 12.43 -1.93
CA ARG A 280 12.53 13.44 -2.90
C ARG A 280 12.01 12.87 -4.22
N GLU A 281 12.55 11.75 -4.69
CA GLU A 281 12.35 11.23 -6.05
C GLU A 281 11.87 9.79 -6.10
N ARG A 282 11.63 9.16 -4.94
CA ARG A 282 11.29 7.74 -4.85
C ARG A 282 9.95 7.51 -4.17
N ILE A 283 9.34 6.39 -4.52
CA ILE A 283 8.10 5.84 -3.99
C ILE A 283 8.36 4.38 -3.63
#